data_AF-A0A6J5EMP5-F1
#
_entry.id   AF-A0A6J5EMP5-F1
#
_cell.length_a   1.000
_cell.length_b   1.000
_cell.length_c   1.000
_cell.angle_alpha   90.00
_cell.angle_beta   90.00
_cell.angle_gamma   90.00
#
_symmetry.space_group_name_H-M   'P 1'
#
loop_
_entity.id
_entity.type
_entity.pdbx_description
1 polymer ?
#
loop_
_entity_poly.entity_id
_entity_poly.type
_entity_poly.pdbx_seq_one_letter_code
_entity_poly.pdbx_strand_id
1 'polypeptide(L)'
;MKGLLFHFVVFLGAALVVVPLSLRLGFGAVLGYLLAGVLIGPSVMRLVSNVDDILHFSELGIVLMMFVIGLEMNVERLWAMRRTIFGYGGMQMLLCAGLLTAIFLLFGSPWRIALTAGLALALSSTAMAVSDLQQGGQMNTRAGEVAFGILLFQDLAAIPLIALLPLLSPLDTGASTADNWLAAGKALAMLAAVVLVGRVALRRGLAIVSRPGAPEIFTAFALLWVIGVALLFHSVHLSSSLGAFLAGVLLADSGYQRQVEADIAPFKGLLLGLFFIAIGMSIDFNVLMHDTRRVLVVVAAVVGIKAAALWLLARRFDVPREQRAYFALLLSQGGEFAFVVMASALAVRVVEPRASAIVTLAVVLSMIATPLLLLPLRRRLPVLSGAAAGPEVVPEAAPKAVPQAVPDATPDVASDAPPQAGAPGLSASGEAARSHAGTSRASTADGTDAPG
;
A
#
# COMPACT_ATOMS: atom_id res chain seq x y z
N MET A 1 -17.62 5.72 -26.60
CA MET A 1 -17.91 4.41 -25.96
C MET A 1 -17.18 3.24 -26.61
N LYS A 2 -17.22 3.04 -27.95
CA LYS A 2 -16.56 1.88 -28.61
C LYS A 2 -15.04 1.78 -28.33
N GLY A 3 -14.30 2.88 -28.41
CA GLY A 3 -12.85 2.88 -28.13
C GLY A 3 -12.50 2.57 -26.67
N LEU A 4 -13.26 3.13 -25.72
CA LEU A 4 -13.04 2.88 -24.28
C LEU A 4 -13.30 1.40 -23.94
N LEU A 5 -14.42 0.83 -24.37
CA LEU A 5 -14.76 -0.57 -24.10
C LEU A 5 -13.73 -1.52 -24.73
N PHE A 6 -13.26 -1.19 -25.94
CA PHE A 6 -12.18 -1.94 -26.58
C PHE A 6 -10.88 -1.90 -25.76
N HIS A 7 -10.47 -0.73 -25.26
CA HIS A 7 -9.29 -0.62 -24.40
C HIS A 7 -9.45 -1.45 -23.11
N PHE A 8 -10.62 -1.46 -22.48
CA PHE A 8 -10.89 -2.30 -21.31
C PHE A 8 -10.77 -3.80 -21.63
N VAL A 9 -11.31 -4.26 -22.76
CA VAL A 9 -11.20 -5.67 -23.19
C VAL A 9 -9.75 -6.05 -23.47
N VAL A 10 -9.01 -5.21 -24.19
CA VAL A 10 -7.57 -5.44 -24.47
C VAL A 10 -6.77 -5.48 -23.17
N PHE A 11 -7.04 -4.54 -22.26
CA PHE A 11 -6.39 -4.45 -20.97
C PHE A 11 -6.64 -5.69 -20.10
N LEU A 12 -7.92 -6.05 -19.88
CA LEU A 12 -8.28 -7.26 -19.12
C LEU A 12 -7.72 -8.51 -19.79
N GLY A 13 -7.88 -8.64 -21.11
CA GLY A 13 -7.40 -9.78 -21.88
C GLY A 13 -5.90 -9.97 -21.78
N ALA A 14 -5.12 -8.89 -21.89
CA ALA A 14 -3.67 -8.95 -21.71
C ALA A 14 -3.30 -9.33 -20.27
N ALA A 15 -3.96 -8.77 -19.26
CA ALA A 15 -3.74 -9.15 -17.87
C ALA A 15 -4.05 -10.64 -17.62
N LEU A 16 -5.17 -11.14 -18.12
CA LEU A 16 -5.62 -12.54 -18.01
C LEU A 16 -4.66 -13.55 -18.64
N VAL A 17 -3.86 -13.14 -19.63
CA VAL A 17 -2.89 -14.02 -20.30
C VAL A 17 -1.48 -13.85 -19.72
N VAL A 18 -1.00 -12.61 -19.65
CA VAL A 18 0.41 -12.32 -19.32
C VAL A 18 0.69 -12.45 -17.83
N VAL A 19 -0.26 -12.10 -16.95
CA VAL A 19 -0.04 -12.16 -15.50
C VAL A 19 0.06 -13.60 -15.01
N PRO A 20 -0.84 -14.54 -15.37
CA PRO A 20 -0.66 -15.94 -14.98
C PRO A 20 0.63 -16.55 -15.53
N LEU A 21 1.05 -16.16 -16.75
CA LEU A 21 2.32 -16.59 -17.30
C LEU A 21 3.51 -16.08 -16.47
N SER A 22 3.51 -14.81 -16.10
CA SER A 22 4.52 -14.20 -15.22
C SER A 22 4.59 -14.88 -13.85
N LEU A 23 3.44 -15.20 -13.26
CA LEU A 23 3.35 -15.93 -11.99
C LEU A 23 3.91 -17.35 -12.12
N ARG A 24 3.61 -18.07 -13.21
CA ARG A 24 4.16 -19.41 -13.48
C ARG A 24 5.69 -19.40 -13.64
N LEU A 25 6.25 -18.33 -14.19
CA LEU A 25 7.70 -18.14 -14.32
C LEU A 25 8.36 -17.65 -13.01
N GLY A 26 7.57 -17.32 -11.98
CA GLY A 26 8.06 -16.89 -10.68
C GLY A 26 8.39 -15.40 -10.57
N PHE A 27 8.05 -14.58 -11.57
CA PHE A 27 8.39 -13.16 -11.58
C PHE A 27 7.45 -12.26 -10.75
N GLY A 28 6.30 -12.79 -10.33
CA GLY A 28 5.27 -12.03 -9.61
C GLY A 28 4.27 -11.35 -10.54
N ALA A 29 3.21 -10.78 -9.95
CA ALA A 29 2.11 -10.17 -10.71
C ALA A 29 2.51 -8.81 -11.30
N VAL A 30 3.29 -8.01 -10.57
CA VAL A 30 3.73 -6.66 -10.99
C VAL A 30 4.48 -6.69 -12.31
N LEU A 31 5.45 -7.62 -12.46
CA LEU A 31 6.17 -7.76 -13.72
C LEU A 31 5.25 -8.21 -14.87
N GLY A 32 4.28 -9.07 -14.58
CA GLY A 32 3.28 -9.50 -15.56
C GLY A 32 2.45 -8.34 -16.09
N TYR A 33 2.02 -7.44 -15.20
CA TYR A 33 1.32 -6.22 -15.60
C TYR A 33 2.20 -5.26 -16.41
N LEU A 34 3.46 -5.02 -15.99
CA LEU A 34 4.40 -4.22 -16.78
C LEU A 34 4.57 -4.79 -18.19
N LEU A 35 4.85 -6.09 -18.32
CA LEU A 35 5.01 -6.76 -19.61
C LEU A 35 3.74 -6.71 -20.46
N ALA A 36 2.56 -6.88 -19.84
CA ALA A 36 1.29 -6.71 -20.54
C ALA A 36 1.16 -5.30 -21.15
N GLY A 37 1.54 -4.28 -20.39
CA GLY A 37 1.59 -2.90 -20.87
C GLY A 37 2.55 -2.68 -22.04
N VAL A 38 3.77 -3.22 -21.95
CA VAL A 38 4.74 -3.15 -23.05
C VAL A 38 4.17 -3.79 -24.31
N LEU A 39 3.52 -4.94 -24.18
CA LEU A 39 2.94 -5.68 -25.30
C LEU A 39 1.78 -4.94 -25.96
N ILE A 40 0.79 -4.45 -25.19
CA ILE A 40 -0.39 -3.78 -25.76
C ILE A 40 -0.15 -2.32 -26.16
N GLY A 41 0.91 -1.72 -25.62
CA GLY A 41 1.22 -0.31 -25.79
C GLY A 41 1.58 0.09 -27.23
N PRO A 42 1.77 1.41 -27.44
CA PRO A 42 2.00 2.01 -28.77
C PRO A 42 3.32 1.57 -29.42
N SER A 43 4.22 0.97 -28.66
CA SER A 43 5.54 0.61 -29.15
C SER A 43 5.64 -0.81 -29.71
N VAL A 44 4.73 -1.72 -29.33
CA VAL A 44 4.75 -3.13 -29.79
C VAL A 44 3.54 -3.43 -30.67
N MET A 45 2.35 -3.63 -30.09
CA MET A 45 1.17 -4.00 -30.86
C MET A 45 0.30 -2.80 -31.27
N ARG A 46 0.50 -1.61 -30.69
CA ARG A 46 -0.30 -0.40 -30.99
C ARG A 46 -1.81 -0.58 -30.83
N LEU A 47 -2.23 -1.50 -29.96
CA LEU A 47 -3.65 -1.70 -29.64
C LEU A 47 -4.22 -0.52 -28.85
N VAL A 48 -3.35 0.20 -28.13
CA VAL A 48 -3.68 1.35 -27.30
C VAL A 48 -2.68 2.46 -27.60
N SER A 49 -3.17 3.63 -28.04
CA SER A 49 -2.34 4.76 -28.46
C SER A 49 -2.33 5.93 -27.48
N ASN A 50 -3.43 6.16 -26.74
CA ASN A 50 -3.52 7.26 -25.78
C ASN A 50 -2.97 6.84 -24.42
N VAL A 51 -1.65 6.93 -24.25
CA VAL A 51 -0.97 6.58 -23.00
C VAL A 51 -1.30 7.57 -21.88
N ASP A 52 -1.39 8.87 -22.19
CA ASP A 52 -1.64 9.92 -21.21
C ASP A 52 -2.99 9.76 -20.50
N ASP A 53 -4.06 9.50 -21.25
CA ASP A 53 -5.41 9.26 -20.68
C ASP A 53 -5.40 8.06 -19.71
N ILE A 54 -4.62 7.03 -20.04
CA ILE A 54 -4.55 5.82 -19.23
C ILE A 54 -3.67 6.01 -18.02
N LEU A 55 -2.58 6.77 -18.12
CA LEU A 55 -1.75 7.14 -16.97
C LEU A 55 -2.58 7.87 -15.92
N HIS A 56 -3.35 8.90 -16.29
CA HIS A 56 -4.23 9.62 -15.36
C HIS A 56 -5.29 8.69 -14.74
N PHE A 57 -5.91 7.82 -15.54
CA PHE A 57 -6.87 6.85 -15.01
C PHE A 57 -6.21 5.82 -14.07
N SER A 58 -4.95 5.48 -14.32
CA SER A 58 -4.18 4.50 -13.56
C SER A 58 -3.71 5.01 -12.20
N GLU A 59 -3.62 6.34 -12.01
CA GLU A 59 -3.35 6.96 -10.71
C GLU A 59 -4.42 6.59 -9.68
N LEU A 60 -5.68 6.43 -10.10
CA LEU A 60 -6.76 5.94 -9.23
C LEU A 60 -6.43 4.55 -8.66
N GLY A 61 -5.72 3.73 -9.43
CA GLY A 61 -5.30 2.42 -8.97
C GLY A 61 -4.27 2.46 -7.84
N ILE A 62 -3.34 3.41 -7.91
CA ILE A 62 -2.36 3.67 -6.85
C ILE A 62 -3.04 4.25 -5.62
N VAL A 63 -3.94 5.22 -5.82
CA VAL A 63 -4.72 5.87 -4.76
C VAL A 63 -5.45 4.80 -3.93
N LEU A 64 -6.16 3.89 -4.60
CA LEU A 64 -6.88 2.81 -3.92
C LEU A 64 -5.94 1.79 -3.27
N MET A 65 -4.80 1.47 -3.88
CA MET A 65 -3.79 0.60 -3.26
C MET A 65 -3.21 1.22 -1.98
N MET A 66 -2.83 2.50 -2.02
CA MET A 66 -2.32 3.23 -0.86
C MET A 66 -3.38 3.36 0.22
N PHE A 67 -4.63 3.52 -0.16
CA PHE A 67 -5.74 3.45 0.79
C PHE A 67 -5.83 2.09 1.50
N VAL A 68 -5.79 0.98 0.76
CA VAL A 68 -5.81 -0.36 1.37
C VAL A 68 -4.61 -0.55 2.31
N ILE A 69 -3.43 -0.11 1.92
CA ILE A 69 -2.24 -0.14 2.79
C ILE A 69 -2.47 0.72 4.03
N GLY A 70 -3.12 1.87 3.89
CA GLY A 70 -3.53 2.73 4.98
C GLY A 70 -4.50 2.02 5.95
N LEU A 71 -5.44 1.22 5.43
CA LEU A 71 -6.35 0.43 6.26
C LEU A 71 -5.63 -0.62 7.10
N GLU A 72 -4.57 -1.22 6.57
CA GLU A 72 -3.77 -2.20 7.31
C GLU A 72 -2.94 -1.54 8.44
N MET A 73 -2.77 -0.22 8.41
CA MET A 73 -1.92 0.55 9.35
C MET A 73 -2.75 1.31 10.38
N ASN A 74 -2.23 1.40 11.61
CA ASN A 74 -2.79 2.26 12.66
C ASN A 74 -1.93 3.51 12.91
N VAL A 75 -2.55 4.55 13.48
CA VAL A 75 -1.90 5.84 13.74
C VAL A 75 -0.73 5.71 14.73
N GLU A 76 -0.86 4.84 15.73
CA GLU A 76 0.16 4.61 16.76
C GLU A 76 1.46 4.07 16.17
N ARG A 77 1.37 3.10 15.25
CA ARG A 77 2.52 2.54 14.54
C ARG A 77 3.22 3.59 13.70
N LEU A 78 2.48 4.46 13.00
CA LEU A 78 3.07 5.57 12.25
C LEU A 78 3.83 6.55 13.16
N TRP A 79 3.28 6.87 14.32
CA TRP A 79 3.96 7.76 15.27
C TRP A 79 5.23 7.13 15.87
N ALA A 80 5.19 5.82 16.14
CA ALA A 80 6.37 5.06 16.56
C ALA A 80 7.46 5.08 15.47
N MET A 81 7.07 5.05 14.20
CA MET A 81 7.96 5.06 13.03
C MET A 81 8.51 6.45 12.65
N ARG A 82 8.18 7.54 13.36
CA ARG A 82 8.62 8.90 12.99
C ARG A 82 10.14 9.05 12.80
N ARG A 83 10.95 8.31 13.57
CA ARG A 83 12.42 8.29 13.42
C ARG A 83 12.84 7.59 12.13
N THR A 84 12.16 6.49 11.78
CA THR A 84 12.35 5.78 10.51
C THR A 84 11.98 6.68 9.34
N ILE A 85 10.82 7.34 9.41
CA ILE A 85 10.31 8.23 8.35
C ILE A 85 11.28 9.39 8.12
N PHE A 86 11.44 10.28 9.10
CA PHE A 86 12.24 11.50 8.89
C PHE A 86 13.74 11.27 8.94
N GLY A 87 14.21 10.34 9.77
CA GLY A 87 15.64 10.06 9.93
C GLY A 87 16.18 9.17 8.80
N TYR A 88 15.64 7.96 8.67
CA TYR A 88 16.15 7.00 7.68
C TYR A 88 15.73 7.38 6.26
N GLY A 89 14.48 7.82 6.07
CA GLY A 89 14.00 8.35 4.80
C GLY A 89 14.83 9.54 4.32
N GLY A 90 15.04 10.54 5.17
CA GLY A 90 15.88 11.69 4.87
C GLY A 90 17.32 11.31 4.50
N MET A 91 17.94 10.45 5.30
CA MET A 91 19.32 10.00 5.03
C MET A 91 19.42 9.20 3.72
N GLN A 92 18.45 8.33 3.43
CA GLN A 92 18.41 7.58 2.18
C GLN A 92 18.25 8.51 0.98
N MET A 93 17.28 9.42 1.04
CA MET A 93 16.95 10.30 -0.08
C MET A 93 18.11 11.23 -0.40
N LEU A 94 18.70 11.89 0.62
CA LEU A 94 19.83 12.80 0.43
C LEU A 94 21.07 12.07 -0.10
N LEU A 95 21.38 10.89 0.45
CA LEU A 95 22.53 10.10 0.00
C LEU A 95 22.34 9.65 -1.46
N CYS A 96 21.20 9.06 -1.79
CA CYS A 96 20.94 8.58 -3.15
C CYS A 96 20.88 9.73 -4.15
N ALA A 97 20.20 10.82 -3.81
CA ALA A 97 20.13 12.00 -4.67
C ALA A 97 21.51 12.61 -4.91
N GLY A 98 22.33 12.75 -3.87
CA GLY A 98 23.70 13.26 -3.98
C GLY A 98 24.58 12.37 -4.86
N LEU A 99 24.57 11.06 -4.63
CA LEU A 99 25.35 10.10 -5.43
C LEU A 99 24.92 10.07 -6.89
N LEU A 100 23.61 10.03 -7.16
CA LEU A 100 23.08 10.05 -8.53
C LEU A 100 23.40 11.38 -9.22
N THR A 101 23.23 12.51 -8.53
CA THR A 101 23.61 13.83 -9.05
C THR A 101 25.09 13.88 -9.42
N ALA A 102 25.97 13.38 -8.54
CA ALA A 102 27.41 13.33 -8.81
C ALA A 102 27.72 12.51 -10.07
N ILE A 103 27.04 11.40 -10.29
CA ILE A 103 27.20 10.59 -11.50
C ILE A 103 26.80 11.38 -12.74
N PHE A 104 25.65 12.05 -12.74
CA PHE A 104 25.24 12.87 -13.89
C PHE A 104 26.22 14.02 -14.18
N LEU A 105 26.78 14.65 -13.14
CA LEU A 105 27.82 15.67 -13.29
C LEU A 105 29.09 15.08 -13.92
N LEU A 106 29.53 13.89 -13.49
CA LEU A 106 30.70 13.20 -14.05
C LEU A 106 30.51 12.84 -15.53
N PHE A 107 29.28 12.57 -15.95
CA PHE A 107 28.92 12.36 -17.36
C PHE A 107 28.76 13.67 -18.16
N GLY A 108 29.09 14.81 -17.57
CA GLY A 108 29.08 16.12 -18.24
C GLY A 108 27.69 16.75 -18.35
N SER A 109 26.69 16.25 -17.60
CA SER A 109 25.36 16.85 -17.59
C SER A 109 25.38 18.20 -16.87
N PRO A 110 24.67 19.23 -17.37
CA PRO A 110 24.48 20.48 -16.65
C PRO A 110 23.97 20.25 -15.23
N TRP A 111 24.47 21.04 -14.27
CA TRP A 111 24.20 20.79 -12.85
C TRP A 111 22.71 20.81 -12.47
N ARG A 112 21.90 21.64 -13.15
CA ARG A 112 20.44 21.70 -12.96
C ARG A 112 19.78 20.38 -13.33
N ILE A 113 20.13 19.84 -14.50
CA ILE A 113 19.64 18.54 -14.98
C ILE A 113 20.14 17.42 -14.08
N ALA A 114 21.42 17.43 -13.72
CA ALA A 114 22.02 16.42 -12.85
C ALA A 114 21.32 16.37 -11.48
N LEU A 115 21.07 17.54 -10.88
CA LEU A 115 20.40 17.65 -9.59
C LEU A 115 18.94 17.20 -9.69
N THR A 116 18.20 17.68 -10.69
CA THR A 116 16.81 17.29 -10.91
C THR A 116 16.66 15.80 -11.16
N ALA A 117 17.49 15.23 -12.05
CA ALA A 117 17.48 13.79 -12.33
C ALA A 117 17.90 12.97 -11.09
N GLY A 118 18.92 13.42 -10.36
CA GLY A 118 19.37 12.78 -9.12
C GLY A 118 18.29 12.75 -8.04
N LEU A 119 17.59 13.87 -7.84
CA LEU A 119 16.47 13.95 -6.91
C LEU A 119 15.27 13.08 -7.36
N ALA A 120 14.91 13.11 -8.64
CA ALA A 120 13.85 12.28 -9.20
C ALA A 120 14.13 10.79 -9.04
N LEU A 121 15.35 10.35 -9.38
CA LEU A 121 15.76 8.95 -9.34
C LEU A 121 16.02 8.42 -7.93
N ALA A 122 16.25 9.30 -6.95
CA ALA A 122 16.37 8.92 -5.54
C ALA A 122 15.06 8.36 -4.97
N LEU A 123 13.91 8.79 -5.50
CA LEU A 123 12.58 8.32 -5.13
C LEU A 123 12.36 6.91 -5.67
N SER A 124 11.68 6.07 -4.89
CA SER A 124 11.38 4.67 -5.20
C SER A 124 9.87 4.50 -5.35
N SER A 125 9.42 3.53 -6.14
CA SER A 125 7.99 3.23 -6.30
C SER A 125 7.43 2.56 -5.07
N THR A 126 6.49 3.24 -4.41
CA THR A 126 5.83 2.76 -3.19
C THR A 126 4.93 1.58 -3.49
N ALA A 127 4.10 1.67 -4.53
CA ALA A 127 3.20 0.59 -4.93
C ALA A 127 3.94 -0.71 -5.23
N MET A 128 5.07 -0.62 -5.93
CA MET A 128 5.87 -1.78 -6.29
C MET A 128 6.56 -2.41 -5.08
N ALA A 129 7.24 -1.59 -4.27
CA ALA A 129 7.96 -2.09 -3.11
C ALA A 129 7.00 -2.70 -2.07
N VAL A 130 5.84 -2.06 -1.81
CA VAL A 130 4.85 -2.60 -0.88
C VAL A 130 4.20 -3.87 -1.42
N SER A 131 3.86 -3.92 -2.72
CA SER A 131 3.32 -5.15 -3.31
C SER A 131 4.30 -6.31 -3.19
N ASP A 132 5.60 -6.06 -3.40
CA ASP A 132 6.65 -7.06 -3.22
C ASP A 132 6.83 -7.50 -1.76
N LEU A 133 6.73 -6.57 -0.80
CA LEU A 133 6.76 -6.88 0.64
C LEU A 133 5.56 -7.74 1.06
N GLN A 134 4.36 -7.42 0.57
CA GLN A 134 3.13 -8.16 0.88
C GLN A 134 3.19 -9.56 0.28
N GLN A 135 3.54 -9.70 -1.00
CA GLN A 135 3.69 -11.00 -1.67
C GLN A 135 4.76 -11.89 -0.99
N GLY A 136 5.85 -11.28 -0.50
CA GLY A 136 6.91 -11.99 0.21
C GLY A 136 6.65 -12.26 1.70
N GLY A 137 5.52 -11.80 2.26
CA GLY A 137 5.26 -11.87 3.69
C GLY A 137 6.23 -11.03 4.55
N GLN A 138 6.91 -10.04 3.95
CA GLN A 138 7.96 -9.27 4.60
C GLN A 138 7.48 -7.94 5.20
N MET A 139 6.21 -7.56 5.00
CA MET A 139 5.65 -6.27 5.45
C MET A 139 5.81 -6.02 6.96
N ASN A 140 5.69 -7.06 7.77
CA ASN A 140 5.80 -6.98 9.24
C ASN A 140 7.20 -7.27 9.78
N THR A 141 8.21 -7.34 8.92
CA THR A 141 9.62 -7.48 9.34
C THR A 141 10.25 -6.11 9.58
N ARG A 142 11.42 -6.10 10.24
CA ARG A 142 12.19 -4.87 10.41
C ARG A 142 12.61 -4.26 9.07
N ALA A 143 12.98 -5.08 8.08
CA ALA A 143 13.26 -4.58 6.73
C ALA A 143 12.03 -3.96 6.07
N GLY A 144 10.86 -4.58 6.22
CA GLY A 144 9.59 -4.05 5.71
C GLY A 144 9.20 -2.73 6.37
N GLU A 145 9.29 -2.64 7.70
CA GLU A 145 9.00 -1.44 8.47
C GLU A 145 9.93 -0.27 8.06
N VAL A 146 11.24 -0.54 7.94
CA VAL A 146 12.22 0.47 7.50
C VAL A 146 11.94 0.90 6.06
N ALA A 147 11.70 -0.05 5.16
CA ALA A 147 11.42 0.26 3.77
C ALA A 147 10.15 1.11 3.62
N PHE A 148 9.09 0.72 4.31
CA PHE A 148 7.83 1.47 4.33
C PHE A 148 8.02 2.89 4.88
N GLY A 149 8.77 3.06 5.96
CA GLY A 149 9.06 4.39 6.52
C GLY A 149 9.83 5.29 5.56
N ILE A 150 10.81 4.73 4.81
CA ILE A 150 11.55 5.46 3.78
C ILE A 150 10.61 5.89 2.64
N LEU A 151 9.77 4.97 2.14
CA LEU A 151 8.80 5.26 1.08
C LEU A 151 7.83 6.37 1.49
N LEU A 152 7.30 6.31 2.71
CA LEU A 152 6.38 7.34 3.21
C LEU A 152 7.06 8.73 3.30
N PHE A 153 8.34 8.77 3.67
CA PHE A 153 9.10 10.01 3.63
C PHE A 153 9.30 10.52 2.20
N GLN A 154 9.59 9.64 1.25
CA GLN A 154 9.74 10.00 -0.16
C GLN A 154 8.43 10.60 -0.73
N ASP A 155 7.29 10.00 -0.43
CA ASP A 155 5.97 10.50 -0.83
C ASP A 155 5.72 11.92 -0.26
N LEU A 156 6.11 12.16 1.00
CA LEU A 156 6.00 13.48 1.63
C LEU A 156 7.01 14.49 1.04
N ALA A 157 8.21 14.03 0.71
CA ALA A 157 9.30 14.87 0.19
C ALA A 157 9.16 15.22 -1.30
N ALA A 158 8.32 14.52 -2.05
CA ALA A 158 8.08 14.79 -3.47
C ALA A 158 7.58 16.23 -3.72
N ILE A 159 6.84 16.80 -2.78
CA ILE A 159 6.19 18.11 -2.92
C ILE A 159 7.18 19.26 -2.75
N PRO A 160 7.95 19.35 -1.64
CA PRO A 160 9.00 20.36 -1.55
C PRO A 160 10.02 20.20 -2.68
N LEU A 161 10.22 18.98 -3.18
CA LEU A 161 11.05 18.74 -4.37
C LEU A 161 10.47 19.39 -5.63
N ILE A 162 9.18 19.18 -5.93
CA ILE A 162 8.52 19.81 -7.10
C ILE A 162 8.49 21.34 -6.94
N ALA A 163 8.22 21.84 -5.74
CA ALA A 163 8.24 23.28 -5.44
C ALA A 163 9.63 23.92 -5.59
N LEU A 164 10.71 23.12 -5.52
CA LEU A 164 12.08 23.59 -5.77
C LEU A 164 12.39 23.72 -7.27
N LEU A 165 11.66 23.04 -8.16
CA LEU A 165 11.96 23.02 -9.60
C LEU A 165 11.89 24.40 -10.27
N PRO A 166 10.90 25.28 -9.97
CA PRO A 166 10.91 26.64 -10.51
C PRO A 166 12.16 27.44 -10.11
N LEU A 167 12.69 27.24 -8.89
CA LEU A 167 13.94 27.89 -8.45
C LEU A 167 15.17 27.37 -9.21
N LEU A 168 15.08 26.15 -9.74
CA LEU A 168 16.09 25.58 -10.64
C LEU A 168 15.86 25.99 -12.10
N SER A 169 14.80 26.73 -12.43
CA SER A 169 14.58 27.18 -13.80
C SER A 169 15.63 28.22 -14.20
N PRO A 170 16.14 28.20 -15.44
CA PRO A 170 16.94 29.29 -15.99
C PRO A 170 16.12 30.56 -16.26
N LEU A 171 14.78 30.44 -16.25
CA LEU A 171 13.87 31.55 -16.43
C LEU A 171 13.65 32.23 -15.08
N ASP A 172 13.74 33.56 -15.03
CA ASP A 172 13.32 34.32 -13.85
C ASP A 172 11.80 34.21 -13.73
N THR A 173 11.32 33.17 -13.04
CA THR A 173 9.89 32.90 -12.87
C THR A 173 9.20 33.86 -11.90
N GLY A 174 9.90 34.86 -11.36
CA GLY A 174 9.36 35.82 -10.38
C GLY A 174 8.82 35.17 -9.09
N ALA A 175 9.03 33.85 -8.93
CA ALA A 175 8.54 33.08 -7.79
C ALA A 175 9.32 33.51 -6.56
N SER A 176 8.64 34.20 -5.64
CA SER A 176 9.28 34.69 -4.43
C SER A 176 9.54 33.54 -3.48
N THR A 177 10.61 33.60 -2.68
CA THR A 177 10.86 32.64 -1.58
C THR A 177 9.65 32.56 -0.63
N ALA A 178 8.84 33.62 -0.54
CA ALA A 178 7.62 33.66 0.25
C ALA A 178 6.52 32.71 -0.28
N ASP A 179 6.40 32.54 -1.59
CA ASP A 179 5.43 31.63 -2.21
C ASP A 179 5.72 30.16 -1.85
N ASN A 180 7.00 29.81 -1.73
CA ASN A 180 7.42 28.45 -1.35
C ASN A 180 7.13 28.13 0.12
N TRP A 181 7.34 29.08 1.03
CA TRP A 181 6.97 28.92 2.45
C TRP A 181 5.46 28.84 2.63
N LEU A 182 4.70 29.61 1.85
CA LEU A 182 3.24 29.54 1.85
C LEU A 182 2.75 28.18 1.34
N ALA A 183 3.36 27.62 0.29
CA ALA A 183 3.04 26.28 -0.21
C ALA A 183 3.32 25.19 0.84
N ALA A 184 4.48 25.24 1.50
CA ALA A 184 4.81 24.33 2.60
C ALA A 184 3.84 24.46 3.78
N GLY A 185 3.47 25.70 4.13
CA GLY A 185 2.47 25.98 5.17
C GLY A 185 1.09 25.42 4.82
N LYS A 186 0.63 25.58 3.57
CA LYS A 186 -0.63 25.01 3.07
C LYS A 186 -0.62 23.48 3.12
N ALA A 187 0.48 22.85 2.71
CA ALA A 187 0.67 21.41 2.78
C ALA A 187 0.55 20.88 4.22
N LEU A 188 1.26 21.51 5.16
CA LEU A 188 1.21 21.13 6.57
C LEU A 188 -0.16 21.38 7.19
N ALA A 189 -0.80 22.50 6.86
CA ALA A 189 -2.15 22.84 7.31
C ALA A 189 -3.18 21.83 6.78
N MET A 190 -3.07 21.43 5.51
CA MET A 190 -3.94 20.41 4.92
C MET A 190 -3.77 19.05 5.61
N LEU A 191 -2.53 18.63 5.85
CA LEU A 191 -2.24 17.39 6.59
C LEU A 191 -2.86 17.42 7.99
N ALA A 192 -2.63 18.51 8.75
CA ALA A 192 -3.21 18.68 10.07
C ALA A 192 -4.75 18.73 10.03
N ALA A 193 -5.33 19.41 9.04
CA ALA A 193 -6.78 19.51 8.87
C ALA A 193 -7.40 18.14 8.59
N VAL A 194 -6.83 17.32 7.70
CA VAL A 194 -7.35 15.96 7.45
C VAL A 194 -7.19 15.07 8.68
N VAL A 195 -6.06 15.13 9.39
CA VAL A 195 -5.89 14.32 10.61
C VAL A 195 -6.91 14.70 11.68
N LEU A 196 -7.09 16.00 11.95
CA LEU A 196 -7.93 16.49 13.04
C LEU A 196 -9.42 16.48 12.69
N VAL A 197 -9.78 17.15 11.58
CA VAL A 197 -11.17 17.26 11.12
C VAL A 197 -11.63 15.94 10.52
N GLY A 198 -10.77 15.27 9.77
CA GLY A 198 -11.12 14.04 9.07
C GLY A 198 -11.48 12.91 10.02
N ARG A 199 -10.80 12.77 11.16
CA ARG A 199 -11.18 11.80 12.21
C ARG A 199 -12.62 12.01 12.70
N VAL A 200 -13.02 13.27 12.94
CA VAL A 200 -14.37 13.60 13.40
C VAL A 200 -15.40 13.44 12.28
N ALA A 201 -15.08 13.92 11.08
CA ALA A 201 -15.95 13.84 9.90
C ALA A 201 -16.25 12.38 9.53
N LEU A 202 -15.22 11.54 9.53
CA LEU A 202 -15.35 10.13 9.20
C LEU A 202 -16.22 9.38 10.20
N ARG A 203 -15.97 9.56 11.51
CA ARG A 203 -16.78 8.93 12.55
C ARG A 203 -18.25 9.33 12.46
N ARG A 204 -18.53 10.60 12.16
CA ARG A 204 -19.91 11.07 11.96
C ARG A 204 -20.53 10.52 10.68
N GLY A 205 -19.80 10.52 9.57
CA GLY A 205 -20.27 9.98 8.29
C GLY A 205 -20.63 8.51 8.39
N LEU A 206 -19.75 7.69 8.98
CA LEU A 206 -20.02 6.27 9.21
C LEU A 206 -21.24 6.05 10.10
N ALA A 207 -21.42 6.85 11.17
CA ALA A 207 -22.57 6.73 12.06
C ALA A 207 -23.92 7.12 11.40
N ILE A 208 -23.89 7.92 10.33
CA ILE A 208 -25.07 8.25 9.52
C ILE A 208 -25.35 7.10 8.55
N VAL A 209 -24.31 6.61 7.88
CA VAL A 209 -24.40 5.60 6.82
C VAL A 209 -24.63 4.18 7.37
N SER A 210 -24.31 3.92 8.64
CA SER A 210 -24.59 2.62 9.27
C SER A 210 -26.07 2.43 9.67
N ARG A 211 -26.90 3.48 9.60
CA ARG A 211 -28.33 3.44 9.99
C ARG A 211 -29.26 2.79 8.96
N PRO A 212 -29.11 3.01 7.64
CA PRO A 212 -30.02 2.47 6.63
C PRO A 212 -29.87 0.96 6.36
N GLY A 213 -28.86 0.27 6.92
CA GLY A 213 -28.67 -1.17 6.76
C GLY A 213 -28.27 -1.65 5.36
N ALA A 214 -28.05 -0.73 4.41
CA ALA A 214 -27.68 -1.04 3.02
C ALA A 214 -26.14 -1.10 2.87
N PRO A 215 -25.54 -2.27 2.58
CA PRO A 215 -24.09 -2.41 2.44
C PRO A 215 -23.51 -1.54 1.32
N GLU A 216 -24.29 -1.24 0.27
CA GLU A 216 -23.84 -0.45 -0.88
C GLU A 216 -23.55 1.02 -0.51
N ILE A 217 -24.35 1.61 0.39
CA ILE A 217 -24.16 2.99 0.85
C ILE A 217 -22.86 3.09 1.66
N PHE A 218 -22.55 2.04 2.41
CA PHE A 218 -21.32 1.95 3.19
C PHE A 218 -20.07 1.93 2.29
N THR A 219 -20.04 1.05 1.28
CA THR A 219 -18.95 1.01 0.30
C THR A 219 -18.84 2.33 -0.48
N ALA A 220 -19.98 2.92 -0.88
CA ALA A 220 -19.99 4.22 -1.56
C ALA A 220 -19.42 5.34 -0.69
N PHE A 221 -19.73 5.37 0.61
CA PHE A 221 -19.14 6.31 1.55
C PHE A 221 -17.63 6.10 1.71
N ALA A 222 -17.16 4.86 1.81
CA ALA A 222 -15.73 4.55 1.88
C ALA A 222 -14.99 5.04 0.63
N LEU A 223 -15.53 4.80 -0.57
CA LEU A 223 -14.94 5.30 -1.82
C LEU A 223 -14.97 6.83 -1.89
N LEU A 224 -16.08 7.46 -1.51
CA LEU A 224 -16.19 8.93 -1.44
C LEU A 224 -15.17 9.52 -0.47
N TRP A 225 -14.96 8.87 0.68
CA TRP A 225 -13.97 9.29 1.67
C TRP A 225 -12.56 9.30 1.10
N VAL A 226 -12.16 8.19 0.47
CA VAL A 226 -10.82 8.04 -0.12
C VAL A 226 -10.58 9.04 -1.23
N ILE A 227 -11.49 9.10 -2.18
CA ILE A 227 -11.38 10.00 -3.33
C ILE A 227 -11.45 11.45 -2.86
N GLY A 228 -12.34 11.77 -1.91
CA GLY A 228 -12.47 13.10 -1.33
C GLY A 228 -11.19 13.58 -0.66
N VAL A 229 -10.56 12.76 0.18
CA VAL A 229 -9.29 13.11 0.83
C VAL A 229 -8.15 13.21 -0.19
N ALA A 230 -8.10 12.29 -1.17
CA ALA A 230 -7.11 12.34 -2.25
C ALA A 230 -7.23 13.62 -3.11
N LEU A 231 -8.46 14.08 -3.37
CA LEU A 231 -8.74 15.35 -4.06
C LEU A 231 -8.35 16.56 -3.23
N LEU A 232 -8.61 16.55 -1.91
CA LEU A 232 -8.15 17.61 -1.02
C LEU A 232 -6.63 17.74 -1.04
N PHE A 233 -5.91 16.61 -0.99
CA PHE A 233 -4.45 16.59 -1.10
C PHE A 233 -3.99 17.13 -2.47
N HIS A 234 -4.60 16.66 -3.56
CA HIS A 234 -4.30 17.15 -4.90
C HIS A 234 -4.48 18.68 -5.03
N SER A 235 -5.52 19.24 -4.41
CA SER A 235 -5.82 20.69 -4.46
C SER A 235 -4.74 21.60 -3.87
N VAL A 236 -3.91 21.06 -2.97
CA VAL A 236 -2.76 21.77 -2.37
C VAL A 236 -1.42 21.24 -2.90
N HIS A 237 -1.45 20.55 -4.05
CA HIS A 237 -0.30 19.92 -4.69
C HIS A 237 0.39 18.84 -3.83
N LEU A 238 -0.32 18.25 -2.87
CA LEU A 238 0.12 17.02 -2.21
C LEU A 238 -0.22 15.80 -3.07
N SER A 239 0.54 14.71 -2.89
CA SER A 239 0.26 13.46 -3.58
C SER A 239 -1.11 12.89 -3.20
N SER A 240 -1.93 12.57 -4.19
CA SER A 240 -3.21 11.87 -4.02
C SER A 240 -3.03 10.51 -3.34
N SER A 241 -1.91 9.82 -3.61
CA SER A 241 -1.55 8.54 -2.99
C SER A 241 -1.32 8.68 -1.47
N LEU A 242 -0.65 9.75 -1.03
CA LEU A 242 -0.46 10.07 0.39
C LEU A 242 -1.79 10.42 1.08
N GLY A 243 -2.65 11.17 0.39
CA GLY A 243 -3.99 11.49 0.89
C GLY A 243 -4.84 10.23 1.07
N ALA A 244 -4.80 9.33 0.09
CA ALA A 244 -5.50 8.06 0.14
C ALA A 244 -4.97 7.15 1.26
N PHE A 245 -3.64 7.08 1.43
CA PHE A 245 -3.01 6.40 2.57
C PHE A 245 -3.53 6.94 3.90
N LEU A 246 -3.54 8.26 4.08
CA LEU A 246 -4.03 8.88 5.30
C LEU A 246 -5.53 8.65 5.51
N ALA A 247 -6.33 8.67 4.45
CA ALA A 247 -7.75 8.33 4.49
C ALA A 247 -7.97 6.90 5.01
N GLY A 248 -7.11 5.96 4.60
CA GLY A 248 -7.09 4.57 5.05
C GLY A 248 -6.75 4.45 6.52
N VAL A 249 -5.68 5.11 6.96
CA VAL A 249 -5.25 5.13 8.37
C VAL A 249 -6.35 5.66 9.29
N LEU A 250 -7.03 6.73 8.87
CA LEU A 250 -8.15 7.29 9.64
C LEU A 250 -9.35 6.33 9.70
N LEU A 251 -9.58 5.55 8.64
CA LEU A 251 -10.66 4.56 8.57
C LEU A 251 -10.33 3.28 9.34
N ALA A 252 -9.07 2.88 9.39
CA ALA A 252 -8.60 1.77 10.22
C ALA A 252 -8.98 1.98 11.70
N ASP A 253 -8.83 3.22 12.18
CA ASP A 253 -9.14 3.65 13.55
C ASP A 253 -10.66 3.69 13.86
N SER A 254 -11.52 3.55 12.85
CA SER A 254 -12.99 3.70 12.99
C SER A 254 -13.74 2.41 13.38
N GLY A 255 -13.05 1.26 13.42
CA GLY A 255 -13.64 -0.05 13.73
C GLY A 255 -14.27 -0.79 12.55
N TYR A 256 -14.42 -0.15 11.39
CA TYR A 256 -15.01 -0.74 10.18
C TYR A 256 -13.98 -1.26 9.16
N GLN A 257 -12.71 -1.31 9.52
CA GLN A 257 -11.59 -1.71 8.65
C GLN A 257 -11.87 -3.01 7.88
N ARG A 258 -12.25 -4.09 8.59
CA ARG A 258 -12.44 -5.42 8.01
C ARG A 258 -13.52 -5.46 6.93
N GLN A 259 -14.58 -4.68 7.11
CA GLN A 259 -15.67 -4.61 6.13
C GLN A 259 -15.21 -3.90 4.86
N VAL A 260 -14.57 -2.74 5.01
CA VAL A 260 -14.06 -1.96 3.87
C VAL A 260 -12.97 -2.72 3.11
N GLU A 261 -12.12 -3.43 3.85
CA GLU A 261 -11.08 -4.27 3.27
C GLU A 261 -11.68 -5.42 2.45
N ALA A 262 -12.71 -6.09 2.96
CA ALA A 262 -13.41 -7.15 2.23
C ALA A 262 -14.06 -6.64 0.93
N ASP A 263 -14.66 -5.45 0.96
CA ASP A 263 -15.31 -4.84 -0.20
C ASP A 263 -14.30 -4.44 -1.31
N ILE A 264 -13.09 -4.03 -0.93
CA ILE A 264 -12.09 -3.49 -1.86
C ILE A 264 -11.04 -4.53 -2.29
N ALA A 265 -10.88 -5.60 -1.52
CA ALA A 265 -9.93 -6.68 -1.83
C ALA A 265 -10.00 -7.18 -3.28
N PRO A 266 -11.18 -7.39 -3.91
CA PRO A 266 -11.26 -7.82 -5.31
C PRO A 266 -10.67 -6.81 -6.30
N PHE A 267 -10.76 -5.51 -5.99
CA PHE A 267 -10.30 -4.44 -6.87
C PHE A 267 -8.80 -4.15 -6.71
N LYS A 268 -8.21 -4.43 -5.54
CA LYS A 268 -6.80 -4.17 -5.22
C LYS A 268 -5.86 -4.64 -6.33
N GLY A 269 -5.99 -5.91 -6.74
CA GLY A 269 -5.12 -6.50 -7.76
C GLY A 269 -5.32 -5.91 -9.16
N LEU A 270 -6.57 -5.62 -9.54
CA LEU A 270 -6.90 -5.06 -10.86
C LEU A 270 -6.40 -3.62 -11.01
N LEU A 271 -6.57 -2.83 -9.95
CA LEU A 271 -6.16 -1.43 -9.87
C LEU A 271 -4.64 -1.27 -9.89
N LEU A 272 -3.93 -2.12 -9.14
CA LEU A 272 -2.48 -2.21 -9.21
C LEU A 272 -2.01 -2.61 -10.62
N GLY A 273 -2.74 -3.53 -11.24
CA GLY A 273 -2.45 -3.96 -12.60
C GLY A 273 -2.62 -2.87 -13.64
N LEU A 274 -3.64 -2.03 -13.47
CA LEU A 274 -3.90 -0.88 -14.34
C LEU A 274 -2.73 0.11 -14.34
N PHE A 275 -2.24 0.44 -13.15
CA PHE A 275 -1.06 1.29 -12.98
C PHE A 275 0.19 0.73 -13.68
N PHE A 276 0.54 -0.52 -13.40
CA PHE A 276 1.75 -1.10 -13.97
C PHE A 276 1.64 -1.33 -15.49
N ILE A 277 0.46 -1.64 -16.00
CA ILE A 277 0.24 -1.68 -17.45
C ILE A 277 0.40 -0.28 -18.06
N ALA A 278 -0.14 0.77 -17.44
CA ALA A 278 0.03 2.14 -17.92
C ALA A 278 1.52 2.56 -17.98
N ILE A 279 2.31 2.20 -16.96
CA ILE A 279 3.75 2.40 -16.97
C ILE A 279 4.42 1.56 -18.07
N GLY A 280 4.02 0.31 -18.26
CA GLY A 280 4.56 -0.53 -19.34
C GLY A 280 4.30 0.08 -20.72
N MET A 281 3.15 0.72 -20.92
CA MET A 281 2.80 1.41 -22.15
C MET A 281 3.59 2.72 -22.38
N SER A 282 4.14 3.33 -21.32
CA SER A 282 4.92 4.56 -21.42
C SER A 282 6.35 4.35 -21.91
N ILE A 283 6.77 3.10 -22.15
CA ILE A 283 8.07 2.78 -22.76
C ILE A 283 8.12 3.31 -24.20
N ASP A 284 8.91 4.35 -24.40
CA ASP A 284 9.26 4.86 -25.71
C ASP A 284 10.43 4.06 -26.31
N PHE A 285 10.11 3.17 -27.27
CA PHE A 285 11.11 2.36 -27.96
C PHE A 285 11.98 3.19 -28.91
N ASN A 286 11.51 4.35 -29.38
CA ASN A 286 12.33 5.22 -30.21
C ASN A 286 13.52 5.75 -29.40
N VAL A 287 13.28 6.19 -28.16
CA VAL A 287 14.35 6.59 -27.23
C VAL A 287 15.22 5.39 -26.86
N LEU A 288 14.61 4.21 -26.61
CA LEU A 288 15.36 3.00 -26.29
C LEU A 288 16.34 2.59 -27.40
N MET A 289 15.96 2.73 -28.67
CA MET A 289 16.81 2.37 -29.82
C MET A 289 17.89 3.42 -30.12
N HIS A 290 17.60 4.70 -29.95
CA HIS A 290 18.54 5.78 -30.29
C HIS A 290 19.52 6.12 -29.15
N ASP A 291 19.09 5.96 -27.89
CA ASP A 291 19.87 6.29 -26.70
C ASP A 291 20.17 5.05 -25.83
N THR A 292 20.14 3.83 -26.40
CA THR A 292 20.26 2.55 -25.68
C THR A 292 21.40 2.54 -24.66
N ARG A 293 22.59 2.98 -25.07
CA ARG A 293 23.78 3.01 -24.20
C ARG A 293 23.57 3.93 -23.00
N ARG A 294 23.02 5.13 -23.20
CA ARG A 294 22.79 6.10 -22.13
C ARG A 294 21.72 5.59 -21.18
N VAL A 295 20.62 5.08 -21.72
CA VAL A 295 19.53 4.50 -20.93
C VAL A 295 20.06 3.35 -20.07
N LEU A 296 20.79 2.40 -20.64
CA LEU A 296 21.31 1.25 -19.89
C LEU A 296 22.31 1.66 -18.80
N VAL A 297 23.16 2.66 -19.08
CA VAL A 297 24.07 3.22 -18.06
C VAL A 297 23.30 3.88 -16.93
N VAL A 298 22.25 4.66 -17.24
CA VAL A 298 21.41 5.28 -16.20
C VAL A 298 20.67 4.22 -15.38
N VAL A 299 20.09 3.19 -16.01
CA VAL A 299 19.44 2.07 -15.30
C VAL A 299 20.42 1.38 -14.36
N ALA A 300 21.61 1.03 -14.86
CA ALA A 300 22.65 0.39 -14.05
C ALA A 300 23.12 1.30 -12.91
N ALA A 301 23.25 2.60 -13.15
CA ALA A 301 23.58 3.59 -12.13
C ALA A 301 22.49 3.67 -11.06
N VAL A 302 21.22 3.83 -11.44
CA VAL A 302 20.09 3.92 -10.51
C VAL A 302 20.03 2.69 -9.61
N VAL A 303 19.96 1.50 -10.21
CA VAL A 303 19.84 0.25 -9.46
C VAL A 303 21.10 -0.02 -8.63
N GLY A 304 22.28 0.10 -9.24
CA GLY A 304 23.56 -0.21 -8.60
C GLY A 304 23.89 0.74 -7.46
N ILE A 305 23.76 2.06 -7.67
CA ILE A 305 24.06 3.07 -6.66
C ILE A 305 23.07 2.99 -5.52
N LYS A 306 21.76 2.93 -5.80
CA LYS A 306 20.75 2.85 -4.73
C LYS A 306 20.92 1.55 -3.95
N ALA A 307 21.13 0.41 -4.61
CA ALA A 307 21.39 -0.84 -3.92
C ALA A 307 22.65 -0.76 -3.04
N ALA A 308 23.76 -0.20 -3.54
CA ALA A 308 24.98 -0.05 -2.75
C ALA A 308 24.79 0.90 -1.55
N ALA A 309 24.17 2.06 -1.79
CA ALA A 309 23.89 3.05 -0.76
C ALA A 309 22.96 2.48 0.32
N LEU A 310 21.86 1.84 -0.08
CA LEU A 310 20.91 1.22 0.84
C LEU A 310 21.52 0.04 1.59
N TRP A 311 22.34 -0.78 0.95
CA TRP A 311 23.03 -1.88 1.63
C TRP A 311 24.00 -1.37 2.70
N LEU A 312 24.68 -0.25 2.44
CA LEU A 312 25.52 0.43 3.42
C LEU A 312 24.69 1.01 4.57
N LEU A 313 23.59 1.70 4.24
CA LEU A 313 22.69 2.31 5.21
C LEU A 313 21.92 1.28 6.05
N ALA A 314 21.64 0.10 5.51
CA ALA A 314 20.94 -0.98 6.20
C ALA A 314 21.65 -1.40 7.50
N ARG A 315 22.96 -1.16 7.61
CA ARG A 315 23.73 -1.38 8.84
C ARG A 315 23.35 -0.42 9.96
N ARG A 316 22.97 0.82 9.63
CA ARG A 316 22.56 1.86 10.57
C ARG A 316 21.05 1.91 10.80
N PHE A 317 20.27 1.24 9.95
CA PHE A 317 18.81 1.16 10.05
C PHE A 317 18.32 -0.06 10.84
N ASP A 318 19.22 -0.75 11.54
CA ASP A 318 18.92 -1.97 12.30
C ASP A 318 18.29 -3.09 11.44
N VAL A 319 18.59 -3.12 10.14
CA VAL A 319 18.10 -4.18 9.26
C VAL A 319 18.95 -5.45 9.47
N PRO A 320 18.32 -6.61 9.76
CA PRO A 320 19.01 -7.88 9.95
C PRO A 320 19.89 -8.24 8.76
N ARG A 321 21.07 -8.82 9.00
CA ARG A 321 22.08 -9.11 7.96
C ARG A 321 21.51 -9.88 6.77
N GLU A 322 20.64 -10.85 7.05
CA GLU A 322 19.98 -11.72 6.06
C GLU A 322 19.02 -10.95 5.15
N GLN A 323 18.41 -9.87 5.65
CA GLN A 323 17.43 -9.07 4.92
C GLN A 323 18.06 -7.87 4.21
N ARG A 324 19.33 -7.54 4.46
CA ARG A 324 19.96 -6.30 3.93
C ARG A 324 19.99 -6.24 2.42
N ALA A 325 20.34 -7.33 1.76
CA ALA A 325 20.38 -7.38 0.30
C ALA A 325 18.98 -7.22 -0.30
N TYR A 326 17.96 -7.78 0.36
CA TYR A 326 16.57 -7.70 -0.09
C TYR A 326 16.04 -6.29 0.06
N PHE A 327 16.22 -5.71 1.26
CA PHE A 327 15.90 -4.32 1.53
C PHE A 327 16.56 -3.36 0.52
N ALA A 328 17.84 -3.57 0.23
CA ALA A 328 18.60 -2.71 -0.67
C ALA A 328 18.12 -2.78 -2.12
N LEU A 329 17.86 -3.99 -2.63
CA LEU A 329 17.34 -4.16 -4.00
C LEU A 329 15.89 -3.72 -4.12
N LEU A 330 15.05 -3.99 -3.12
CA LEU A 330 13.63 -3.63 -3.08
C LEU A 330 13.39 -2.14 -3.37
N LEU A 331 14.22 -1.27 -2.77
CA LEU A 331 14.12 0.19 -2.92
C LEU A 331 15.03 0.75 -4.03
N SER A 332 15.70 -0.09 -4.81
CA SER A 332 16.69 0.36 -5.81
C SER A 332 16.08 0.90 -7.11
N GLN A 333 14.81 0.59 -7.40
CA GLN A 333 14.09 1.13 -8.56
C GLN A 333 13.70 2.61 -8.39
N GLY A 334 13.38 3.28 -9.50
CA GLY A 334 12.76 4.60 -9.53
C GLY A 334 11.23 4.56 -9.39
N GLY A 335 10.65 5.60 -8.79
CA GLY A 335 9.21 5.68 -8.50
C GLY A 335 8.33 6.48 -9.47
N GLU A 336 7.01 6.40 -9.28
CA GLU A 336 6.01 7.21 -9.98
C GLU A 336 6.27 8.72 -9.91
N PHE A 337 6.82 9.19 -8.80
CA PHE A 337 7.15 10.59 -8.63
C PHE A 337 8.28 11.05 -9.53
N ALA A 338 9.14 10.16 -10.01
CA ALA A 338 10.15 10.53 -10.98
C ALA A 338 9.51 11.03 -12.28
N PHE A 339 8.40 10.43 -12.74
CA PHE A 339 7.65 10.90 -13.90
C PHE A 339 7.11 12.31 -13.67
N VAL A 340 6.49 12.55 -12.50
CA VAL A 340 5.93 13.86 -12.13
C VAL A 340 7.02 14.93 -12.02
N VAL A 341 8.15 14.61 -11.38
CA VAL A 341 9.29 15.52 -11.22
C VAL A 341 9.90 15.86 -12.58
N MET A 342 10.11 14.87 -13.45
CA MET A 342 10.69 15.10 -14.78
C MET A 342 9.73 15.84 -15.72
N ALA A 343 8.42 15.57 -15.66
CA ALA A 343 7.41 16.32 -16.40
C ALA A 343 7.33 17.78 -15.93
N SER A 344 7.34 18.00 -14.61
CA SER A 344 7.33 19.34 -14.01
C SER A 344 8.59 20.12 -14.37
N ALA A 345 9.75 19.48 -14.29
CA ALA A 345 11.04 20.08 -14.66
C ALA A 345 11.10 20.43 -16.15
N LEU A 346 10.50 19.61 -17.01
CA LEU A 346 10.37 19.89 -18.43
C LEU A 346 9.46 21.10 -18.68
N ALA A 347 8.34 21.21 -17.95
CA ALA A 347 7.41 22.34 -18.07
C ALA A 347 8.07 23.69 -17.72
N VAL A 348 8.92 23.72 -16.70
CA VAL A 348 9.69 24.91 -16.32
C VAL A 348 11.05 25.02 -17.02
N ARG A 349 11.31 24.19 -18.05
CA ARG A 349 12.54 24.18 -18.87
C ARG A 349 13.85 24.02 -18.10
N VAL A 350 13.80 23.32 -16.96
CA VAL A 350 14.99 22.92 -16.19
C VAL A 350 15.75 21.80 -16.90
N VAL A 351 15.00 20.93 -17.60
CA VAL A 351 15.51 19.74 -18.30
C VAL A 351 15.03 19.74 -19.75
N GLU A 352 15.87 19.33 -20.70
CA GLU A 352 15.44 19.19 -22.09
C GLU A 352 14.58 17.93 -22.32
N PRO A 353 13.72 17.91 -23.35
CA PRO A 353 12.83 16.77 -23.63
C PRO A 353 13.55 15.42 -23.71
N ARG A 354 14.73 15.38 -24.34
CA ARG A 354 15.52 14.16 -24.49
C ARG A 354 16.04 13.61 -23.16
N ALA A 355 16.53 14.48 -22.27
CA ALA A 355 16.99 14.08 -20.95
C ALA A 355 15.82 13.59 -20.08
N SER A 356 14.68 14.28 -20.14
CA SER A 356 13.44 13.84 -19.48
C SER A 356 13.00 12.45 -19.93
N ALA A 357 13.00 12.20 -21.25
CA ALA A 357 12.64 10.90 -21.81
C ALA A 357 13.63 9.78 -21.41
N ILE A 358 14.94 10.03 -21.43
CA ILE A 358 15.95 9.05 -21.01
C ILE A 358 15.78 8.67 -19.53
N VAL A 359 15.61 9.66 -18.64
CA VAL A 359 15.43 9.42 -17.20
C VAL A 359 14.13 8.67 -16.95
N THR A 360 13.04 9.09 -17.58
CA THR A 360 11.72 8.44 -17.48
C THR A 360 11.78 6.98 -17.95
N LEU A 361 12.41 6.72 -19.09
CA LEU A 361 12.61 5.37 -19.59
C LEU A 361 13.50 4.53 -18.66
N ALA A 362 14.54 5.13 -18.08
CA ALA A 362 15.39 4.45 -17.11
C ALA A 362 14.63 4.08 -15.82
N VAL A 363 13.68 4.91 -15.38
CA VAL A 363 12.77 4.58 -14.26
C VAL A 363 11.98 3.32 -14.60
N VAL A 364 11.27 3.29 -15.73
CA VAL A 364 10.47 2.12 -16.14
C VAL A 364 11.32 0.85 -16.23
N LEU A 365 12.49 0.94 -16.87
CA LEU A 365 13.40 -0.21 -16.99
C LEU A 365 13.98 -0.64 -15.64
N SER A 366 14.20 0.27 -14.70
CA SER A 366 14.60 -0.08 -13.32
C SER A 366 13.50 -0.83 -12.55
N MET A 367 12.22 -0.51 -12.82
CA MET A 367 11.07 -1.23 -12.28
C MET A 367 10.98 -2.64 -12.87
N ILE A 368 11.39 -2.84 -14.13
CA ILE A 368 11.49 -4.18 -14.73
C ILE A 368 12.72 -4.95 -14.19
N ALA A 369 13.85 -4.27 -13.99
CA ALA A 369 15.10 -4.90 -13.56
C ALA A 369 15.06 -5.39 -12.10
N THR A 370 14.51 -4.58 -11.19
CA THR A 370 14.48 -4.88 -9.74
C THR A 370 13.84 -6.23 -9.36
N PRO A 371 12.63 -6.59 -9.82
CA PRO A 371 12.00 -7.86 -9.43
C PRO A 371 12.75 -9.06 -10.01
N LEU A 372 13.38 -8.91 -11.18
CA LEU A 372 14.26 -9.93 -11.76
C LEU A 372 15.51 -10.13 -10.91
N LEU A 373 16.10 -9.05 -10.39
CA LEU A 373 17.25 -9.10 -9.49
C LEU A 373 16.90 -9.65 -8.08
N LEU A 374 15.64 -9.47 -7.64
CA LEU A 374 15.16 -10.00 -6.37
C LEU A 374 14.86 -11.50 -6.41
N LEU A 375 14.59 -12.08 -7.58
CA LEU A 375 14.23 -13.49 -7.76
C LEU A 375 15.17 -14.49 -7.05
N PRO A 376 16.51 -14.42 -7.19
CA PRO A 376 17.41 -15.35 -6.50
C PRO A 376 17.39 -15.18 -4.97
N LEU A 377 17.07 -13.98 -4.49
CA LEU A 377 17.12 -13.64 -3.08
C LEU A 377 15.84 -14.04 -2.35
N ARG A 378 14.68 -13.96 -3.02
CA ARG A 378 13.39 -14.43 -2.50
C ARG A 378 13.44 -15.91 -2.08
N ARG A 379 14.19 -16.75 -2.81
CA ARG A 379 14.36 -18.18 -2.49
C ARG A 379 15.15 -18.44 -1.20
N ARG A 380 15.89 -17.45 -0.70
CA ARG A 380 16.78 -17.58 0.47
C ARG A 380 16.20 -16.96 1.73
N LEU A 381 15.14 -16.17 1.63
CA LEU A 381 14.49 -15.57 2.79
C LEU A 381 13.49 -16.55 3.37
N PRO A 382 13.44 -16.72 4.70
CA PRO A 382 12.34 -17.43 5.32
C PRO A 382 11.04 -16.69 4.99
N VAL A 383 10.10 -17.39 4.35
CA VAL A 383 8.72 -16.90 4.21
C VAL A 383 8.15 -16.92 5.62
N LEU A 384 8.12 -15.75 6.27
CA LEU A 384 7.44 -15.60 7.55
C LEU A 384 5.95 -15.58 7.24
N SER A 385 5.34 -16.76 7.37
CA SER A 385 3.93 -16.98 7.10
C SER A 385 3.08 -16.02 7.93
N GLY A 386 2.24 -15.26 7.24
CA GLY A 386 1.35 -14.25 7.83
C GLY A 386 0.45 -13.53 6.84
N ALA A 387 0.72 -13.59 5.53
CA ALA A 387 -0.12 -12.93 4.52
C ALA A 387 -0.25 -13.71 3.19
N ALA A 388 0.01 -15.02 3.20
CA ALA A 388 -0.19 -15.88 2.04
C ALA A 388 -1.23 -16.96 2.36
N ALA A 389 -2.49 -16.54 2.49
CA ALA A 389 -3.63 -17.38 2.17
C ALA A 389 -4.54 -16.56 1.25
N GLY A 390 -4.24 -16.57 -0.05
CA GLY A 390 -5.31 -16.48 -1.05
C GLY A 390 -6.27 -17.66 -0.82
N PRO A 391 -7.55 -17.53 -1.21
CA PRO A 391 -8.64 -18.29 -0.64
C PRO A 391 -8.33 -19.78 -0.72
N GLU A 392 -8.14 -20.40 0.43
CA GLU A 392 -8.40 -21.82 0.55
C GLU A 392 -9.86 -21.97 0.11
N VAL A 393 -10.06 -22.69 -1.00
CA VAL A 393 -11.38 -23.17 -1.37
C VAL A 393 -11.80 -24.03 -0.20
N VAL A 394 -12.56 -23.44 0.72
CA VAL A 394 -13.27 -24.17 1.76
C VAL A 394 -14.05 -25.23 1.00
N PRO A 395 -13.80 -26.54 1.20
CA PRO A 395 -14.66 -27.55 0.64
C PRO A 395 -16.06 -27.22 1.12
N GLU A 396 -16.94 -26.92 0.18
CA GLU A 396 -18.34 -26.59 0.43
C GLU A 396 -18.89 -27.60 1.43
N ALA A 397 -19.07 -27.16 2.67
CA ALA A 397 -19.68 -27.98 3.69
C ALA A 397 -21.10 -28.23 3.19
N ALA A 398 -21.36 -29.48 2.80
CA ALA A 398 -22.67 -29.94 2.35
C ALA A 398 -23.77 -29.33 3.23
N PRO A 399 -24.85 -28.80 2.63
CA PRO A 399 -25.86 -28.09 3.38
C PRO A 399 -26.40 -29.00 4.48
N LYS A 400 -26.19 -28.60 5.74
CA LYS A 400 -26.85 -29.25 6.88
C LYS A 400 -28.35 -29.14 6.65
N ALA A 401 -29.00 -30.29 6.53
CA ALA A 401 -30.43 -30.40 6.35
C ALA A 401 -31.17 -29.55 7.41
N VAL A 402 -32.03 -28.66 6.92
CA VAL A 402 -33.03 -27.95 7.72
C VAL A 402 -33.91 -29.02 8.40
N PRO A 403 -34.15 -28.99 9.72
CA PRO A 403 -35.16 -29.84 10.33
C PRO A 403 -36.51 -29.46 9.72
N GLN A 404 -37.12 -30.38 8.97
CA GLN A 404 -38.47 -30.19 8.45
C GLN A 404 -39.42 -30.00 9.62
N ALA A 405 -40.09 -28.85 9.66
CA ALA A 405 -41.27 -28.65 10.47
C ALA A 405 -42.36 -29.63 9.99
N VAL A 406 -42.84 -30.48 10.89
CA VAL A 406 -44.00 -31.34 10.67
C VAL A 406 -45.23 -30.43 10.54
N PRO A 407 -46.03 -30.52 9.46
CA PRO A 407 -47.27 -29.78 9.37
C PRO A 407 -48.39 -30.50 10.12
N ASP A 408 -49.13 -29.72 10.88
CA ASP A 408 -50.34 -30.10 11.62
C ASP A 408 -51.56 -30.15 10.67
N ALA A 409 -52.39 -31.21 10.78
CA ALA A 409 -53.81 -31.31 10.39
C ALA A 409 -54.21 -32.78 10.10
N THR A 410 -55.33 -33.39 10.52
CA THR A 410 -56.55 -33.07 11.31
C THR A 410 -57.24 -34.45 11.61
N PRO A 411 -58.56 -34.60 11.94
CA PRO A 411 -59.01 -35.24 13.20
C PRO A 411 -59.78 -36.57 12.99
N ASP A 412 -59.93 -37.44 14.00
CA ASP A 412 -61.19 -38.20 14.21
C ASP A 412 -61.23 -39.04 15.50
N VAL A 413 -62.18 -38.65 16.37
CA VAL A 413 -63.23 -39.41 17.06
C VAL A 413 -63.00 -40.86 17.56
N ALA A 414 -63.32 -40.99 18.86
CA ALA A 414 -63.89 -42.12 19.62
C ALA A 414 -63.01 -43.29 20.09
N SER A 415 -62.97 -43.51 21.42
CA SER A 415 -63.74 -44.58 22.10
C SER A 415 -63.23 -44.87 23.53
N ASP A 416 -64.15 -44.76 24.50
CA ASP A 416 -64.30 -45.52 25.76
C ASP A 416 -63.24 -45.56 26.89
N ALA A 417 -63.56 -44.83 27.98
CA ALA A 417 -63.90 -45.32 29.34
C ALA A 417 -62.84 -46.12 30.21
N PRO A 418 -63.01 -46.27 31.54
CA PRO A 418 -62.30 -45.45 32.54
C PRO A 418 -61.63 -46.29 33.70
N PRO A 419 -61.58 -45.89 34.99
CA PRO A 419 -60.36 -45.60 35.76
C PRO A 419 -60.06 -46.55 36.96
N GLN A 420 -58.83 -46.59 37.48
CA GLN A 420 -58.52 -47.10 38.84
C GLN A 420 -57.31 -46.29 39.40
N ALA A 421 -57.43 -45.42 40.41
CA ALA A 421 -57.73 -45.61 41.84
C ALA A 421 -56.61 -46.33 42.63
N GLY A 422 -55.93 -45.60 43.53
CA GLY A 422 -55.01 -46.15 44.52
C GLY A 422 -54.06 -45.13 45.18
N ALA A 423 -54.54 -44.41 46.19
CA ALA A 423 -53.71 -43.76 47.24
C ALA A 423 -53.53 -44.75 48.42
N PRO A 424 -53.00 -44.41 49.62
CA PRO A 424 -52.23 -43.23 50.10
C PRO A 424 -51.05 -43.58 51.07
N GLY A 425 -50.35 -42.55 51.59
CA GLY A 425 -49.56 -42.62 52.85
C GLY A 425 -48.53 -41.48 52.99
N LEU A 426 -48.85 -40.37 53.69
CA LEU A 426 -48.45 -40.00 55.09
C LEU A 426 -46.94 -39.65 55.23
N SER A 427 -46.44 -38.59 55.89
CA SER A 427 -46.99 -37.45 56.65
C SER A 427 -45.82 -36.55 57.13
N ALA A 428 -46.08 -35.24 57.28
CA ALA A 428 -45.62 -34.30 58.35
C ALA A 428 -44.10 -33.99 58.55
N SER A 429 -43.66 -32.72 58.40
CA SER A 429 -43.47 -31.68 59.47
C SER A 429 -42.16 -31.87 60.26
N GLY A 430 -41.31 -30.89 60.64
CA GLY A 430 -41.25 -29.42 60.66
C GLY A 430 -40.08 -29.02 61.60
N GLU A 431 -39.63 -27.74 61.55
CA GLU A 431 -38.82 -27.01 62.57
C GLU A 431 -37.38 -27.50 62.90
N ALA A 432 -36.41 -26.71 63.41
CA ALA A 432 -36.15 -25.29 63.54
C ALA A 432 -34.69 -25.11 64.08
N ALA A 433 -34.01 -24.07 63.59
CA ALA A 433 -33.19 -23.05 64.30
C ALA A 433 -32.06 -23.38 65.33
N ARG A 434 -31.05 -22.46 65.29
CA ARG A 434 -30.09 -21.98 66.33
C ARG A 434 -28.73 -22.71 66.44
N SER A 435 -27.60 -22.07 66.09
CA SER A 435 -26.81 -21.03 66.80
C SER A 435 -25.89 -21.58 67.90
N HIS A 436 -24.57 -21.45 67.72
CA HIS A 436 -23.51 -21.09 68.71
C HIS A 436 -22.14 -21.27 68.00
N ALA A 437 -21.36 -20.22 67.71
CA ALA A 437 -20.44 -19.48 68.59
C ALA A 437 -19.14 -20.25 68.97
N GLY A 438 -18.01 -19.76 68.45
CA GLY A 438 -16.84 -19.41 69.29
C GLY A 438 -15.59 -20.29 69.27
N THR A 439 -14.46 -19.62 68.98
CA THR A 439 -13.09 -19.85 69.51
C THR A 439 -12.31 -21.09 69.05
N SER A 440 -10.98 -21.15 68.98
CA SER A 440 -9.82 -20.24 68.98
C SER A 440 -8.57 -21.15 68.96
N ARG A 441 -7.41 -20.61 68.53
CA ARG A 441 -6.02 -21.15 68.63
C ARG A 441 -5.60 -22.19 67.61
N ALA A 442 -4.32 -22.30 67.19
CA ALA A 442 -3.10 -21.48 67.15
C ALA A 442 -1.96 -22.46 66.80
N SER A 443 -0.88 -21.96 66.17
CA SER A 443 0.51 -22.46 66.32
C SER A 443 0.84 -23.81 65.64
N THR A 444 2.00 -24.13 65.03
CA THR A 444 3.34 -23.50 64.86
C THR A 444 4.19 -24.42 63.97
N ALA A 445 5.29 -23.87 63.41
CA ALA A 445 6.57 -24.46 62.98
C ALA A 445 6.93 -23.96 61.56
N ASP A 446 7.83 -22.99 61.32
CA ASP A 446 9.26 -22.87 61.71
C ASP A 446 10.07 -24.06 61.16
N GLY A 447 11.16 -23.94 60.39
CA GLY A 447 11.99 -22.83 59.95
C GLY A 447 13.23 -23.40 59.23
N THR A 448 14.23 -22.56 59.00
CA THR A 448 15.66 -22.78 58.69
C THR A 448 16.20 -22.32 57.33
N ASP A 449 17.13 -21.39 57.49
CA ASP A 449 17.95 -20.65 56.56
C ASP A 449 19.22 -21.39 56.09
N ALA A 450 19.78 -20.83 55.00
CA ALA A 450 21.22 -20.57 54.76
C ALA A 450 22.16 -21.70 54.29
N PRO A 451 23.40 -21.36 53.83
CA PRO A 451 23.78 -20.33 52.85
C PRO A 451 24.84 -20.81 51.83
N GLY A 452 25.16 -19.98 50.83
CA GLY A 452 26.31 -20.14 49.92
C GLY A 452 26.35 -19.07 48.84
#